data_AF-A0A2E5E3K5-F1
#
_entry.id   AF-A0A2E5E3K5-F1
#
_cell.length_a   1.000
_cell.length_b   1.000
_cell.length_c   1.000
_cell.angle_alpha   90.00
_cell.angle_beta   90.00
_cell.angle_gamma   90.00
#
_symmetry.space_group_name_H-M   'P 1'
#
loop_
_entity.id
_entity.type
_entity.pdbx_description
1 polymer ?
#
loop_
_entity_poly.entity_id
_entity_poly.type
_entity_poly.pdbx_seq_one_letter_code
_entity_poly.pdbx_strand_id
1 'polypeptide(L)'
;MWLWRLVHAMRVNFPFLLMGVLMLEGFLAVPLMFTFPPAALGLVFVGLATLALSIIVKAMLTMIEQALATLLGIENPAGDSEQTSAQ
;
A
#
# COMPACT_ATOMS: atom_id res chain seq x y z
N MET A 1 7.39 -14.70 -15.10
CA MET A 1 6.98 -15.39 -13.85
C MET A 1 7.49 -14.71 -12.58
N TRP A 2 8.80 -14.40 -12.45
CA TRP A 2 9.34 -13.72 -11.25
C TRP A 2 8.72 -12.33 -11.01
N LEU A 3 8.53 -11.54 -12.08
CA LEU A 3 7.91 -10.22 -12.00
C LEU A 3 6.48 -10.24 -11.44
N TRP A 4 5.64 -11.18 -11.90
CA TRP A 4 4.26 -11.33 -11.43
C TRP A 4 4.21 -11.75 -9.95
N ARG A 5 5.06 -12.69 -9.53
CA ARG A 5 5.19 -13.08 -8.11
C ARG A 5 5.61 -11.91 -7.24
N LEU A 6 6.51 -11.05 -7.73
CA LEU A 6 6.98 -9.88 -7.00
C LEU A 6 5.89 -8.81 -6.85
N VAL A 7 5.14 -8.53 -7.92
CA VAL A 7 3.98 -7.60 -7.87
C VAL A 7 2.88 -8.13 -6.96
N HIS A 8 2.57 -9.42 -7.06
CA HIS A 8 1.57 -10.08 -6.21
C HIS A 8 1.99 -10.07 -4.73
N ALA A 9 3.25 -10.44 -4.44
CA ALA A 9 3.80 -10.38 -3.08
C ALA A 9 3.79 -8.94 -2.53
N MET A 10 4.10 -7.93 -3.35
CA MET A 10 4.00 -6.52 -2.95
C MET A 10 2.56 -6.12 -2.64
N ARG A 11 1.56 -6.54 -3.44
CA ARG A 11 0.14 -6.24 -3.19
C ARG A 11 -0.34 -6.86 -1.88
N VAL A 12 -0.01 -8.13 -1.63
CA VAL A 12 -0.44 -8.87 -0.43
C VAL A 12 0.21 -8.29 0.84
N ASN A 13 1.50 -7.92 0.77
CA ASN A 13 2.22 -7.34 1.91
C ASN A 13 2.08 -5.82 2.02
N PHE A 14 1.46 -5.16 1.05
CA PHE A 14 1.25 -3.71 1.03
C PHE A 14 0.67 -3.13 2.33
N PRO A 15 -0.42 -3.70 2.93
CA PRO A 15 -0.93 -3.18 4.20
C PRO A 15 0.06 -3.33 5.35
N PHE A 16 0.86 -4.40 5.36
CA PHE A 16 1.88 -4.61 6.38
C PHE A 16 3.04 -3.62 6.24
N LEU A 17 3.47 -3.36 5.00
CA LEU A 17 4.48 -2.34 4.69
C LEU A 17 3.99 -0.95 5.09
N LEU A 18 2.75 -0.60 4.75
CA LEU A 18 2.13 0.67 5.10
C LEU A 18 2.03 0.85 6.62
N MET A 19 1.59 -0.20 7.32
CA MET A 19 1.53 -0.19 8.78
C MET A 19 2.91 -0.02 9.42
N GLY A 20 3.94 -0.66 8.86
CA GLY A 20 5.33 -0.47 9.28
C GLY A 20 5.82 0.97 9.10
N VAL A 21 5.53 1.59 7.94
CA VAL A 21 5.88 3.00 7.68
C VAL A 21 5.17 3.94 8.66
N LEU A 22 3.86 3.78 8.85
CA LEU A 22 3.09 4.63 9.78
C LEU A 22 3.52 4.45 11.24
N MET A 23 3.86 3.23 11.67
CA MET A 23 4.41 3.01 13.00
C MET A 23 5.75 3.71 13.18
N LEU A 24 6.61 3.68 12.18
CA LEU A 24 7.93 4.29 12.22
C LEU A 24 7.82 5.82 12.25
N GLU A 25 6.90 6.39 11.47
CA GLU A 25 6.53 7.81 11.53
C GLU A 25 6.01 8.21 12.92
N GLY A 26 5.11 7.42 13.50
CA GLY A 26 4.60 7.65 14.86
C GLY A 26 5.71 7.56 15.92
N PHE A 27 6.59 6.57 15.80
CA PHE A 27 7.73 6.41 16.70
C PHE A 27 8.73 7.58 16.60
N LEU A 28 8.94 8.12 15.40
CA LEU A 28 9.78 9.32 15.18
C LEU A 28 9.10 10.62 15.63
N ALA A 29 7.77 10.71 15.53
CA ALA A 29 7.02 11.90 15.92
C ALA A 29 7.11 12.18 17.43
N VAL A 30 7.14 11.14 18.27
CA VAL A 30 7.23 11.26 19.73
C VAL A 30 8.48 12.02 20.19
N PRO A 31 9.72 11.62 19.85
CA PRO A 31 10.92 12.38 20.22
C PRO A 31 11.01 13.75 19.52
N LEU A 32 10.44 13.89 18.32
CA LEU A 32 10.37 15.17 17.61
C LEU A 32 9.48 16.19 18.32
N MET A 33 8.43 15.76 19.01
CA MET A 33 7.57 16.66 19.78
C MET A 33 8.33 17.40 20.89
N PHE A 34 9.37 16.77 21.46
CA PHE A 34 10.19 17.36 22.52
C PHE A 34 11.35 18.22 21.99
N THR A 35 11.86 17.92 20.79
CA THR A 35 13.02 18.62 20.21
C THR A 35 12.63 19.71 19.22
N PHE A 36 11.61 19.47 18.39
CA PHE A 36 11.13 20.40 17.37
C PHE A 36 9.63 20.16 17.07
N PRO A 37 8.72 20.74 17.88
CA PRO A 37 7.27 20.54 17.78
C PRO A 37 6.65 20.72 16.37
N PRO A 38 7.03 21.72 15.55
CA PRO A 38 6.43 21.87 14.23
C PRO A 38 6.76 20.72 13.26
N ALA A 39 7.89 20.02 13.43
CA ALA A 39 8.19 18.85 12.61
C ALA A 39 7.33 17.63 12.98
N ALA A 40 6.95 17.47 14.24
CA ALA A 40 6.03 16.40 14.65
C ALA A 40 4.65 16.57 13.97
N LEU A 41 4.14 17.81 13.88
CA LEU A 41 2.94 18.10 13.10
C LEU A 41 3.14 17.80 11.61
N GLY A 42 4.29 18.16 11.05
CA GLY A 42 4.65 17.83 9.67
C GLY A 42 4.59 16.32 9.39
N LEU A 43 5.10 15.50 10.32
CA LEU A 43 5.05 14.03 10.23
C LEU A 43 3.62 13.48 10.19
N VAL A 44 2.69 14.08 10.95
CA VAL A 44 1.27 13.70 10.90
C VAL A 44 0.67 13.96 9.52
N PHE A 45 0.98 15.11 8.91
CA PHE A 45 0.54 15.40 7.53
C PHE A 45 1.19 14.47 6.51
N VAL A 46 2.46 14.11 6.69
CA VAL A 46 3.13 13.11 5.85
C VAL A 46 2.43 11.76 5.98
N GLY A 47 2.09 11.30 7.19
CA GLY A 47 1.36 10.05 7.38
C GLY A 47 -0.03 10.05 6.74
N LEU A 48 -0.76 11.16 6.83
CA LEU A 48 -2.05 11.32 6.12
C LEU A 48 -1.88 11.31 4.59
N ALA A 49 -0.83 11.96 4.07
CA ALA A 49 -0.51 11.94 2.66
C ALA A 49 -0.12 10.53 2.19
N THR A 50 0.66 9.80 2.99
CA THR A 50 1.03 8.39 2.76
C THR A 50 -0.21 7.50 2.71
N LEU A 51 -1.16 7.70 3.62
CA LEU A 51 -2.46 7.02 3.62
C LEU A 51 -3.26 7.31 2.35
N ALA A 52 -3.38 8.58 1.96
CA ALA A 52 -4.09 8.95 0.73
C ALA A 52 -3.42 8.36 -0.52
N LEU A 53 -2.09 8.44 -0.60
CA LEU A 53 -1.30 7.89 -1.69
C LEU A 53 -1.42 6.36 -1.75
N SER A 54 -1.57 5.70 -0.61
CA SER A 54 -1.68 4.25 -0.55
C SER A 54 -2.90 3.70 -1.30
N ILE A 55 -4.00 4.45 -1.31
CA ILE A 55 -5.21 4.08 -2.05
C ILE A 55 -4.91 4.07 -3.55
N ILE A 56 -4.24 5.12 -4.03
CA ILE A 56 -3.83 5.27 -5.44
C ILE A 56 -2.85 4.17 -5.83
N VAL A 57 -1.84 3.91 -4.99
CA VAL A 57 -0.83 2.87 -5.24
C VAL A 57 -1.49 1.48 -5.27
N LYS A 58 -2.42 1.19 -4.36
CA LYS A 58 -3.17 -0.07 -4.34
C LYS A 58 -4.02 -0.23 -5.61
N ALA A 59 -4.68 0.84 -6.07
CA ALA A 59 -5.44 0.82 -7.33
C ALA A 59 -4.52 0.59 -8.55
N MET A 60 -3.37 1.26 -8.61
CA MET A 60 -2.38 1.04 -9.67
C MET A 60 -1.83 -0.38 -9.65
N LEU A 61 -1.51 -0.94 -8.48
CA LEU A 61 -1.04 -2.33 -8.39
C LEU A 61 -2.08 -3.31 -8.92
N THR A 62 -3.37 -3.10 -8.60
CA THR A 62 -4.46 -3.94 -9.13
C THR A 62 -4.57 -3.84 -10.66
N MET A 63 -4.47 -2.62 -11.23
CA MET A 63 -4.47 -2.44 -12.68
C MET A 63 -3.26 -3.11 -13.36
N ILE A 64 -2.07 -2.99 -12.76
CA ILE A 64 -0.86 -3.63 -13.28
C ILE A 64 -0.98 -5.15 -13.20
N GLU A 65 -1.55 -5.70 -12.12
CA GLU A 65 -1.76 -7.15 -11.98
C GLU A 65 -2.76 -7.67 -13.03
N GLN A 66 -3.87 -6.96 -13.28
CA GLN A 66 -4.83 -7.30 -14.33
C GLN A 66 -4.22 -7.20 -15.74
N ALA A 67 -3.45 -6.15 -16.00
CA ALA A 67 -2.75 -5.96 -17.27
C ALA A 67 -1.70 -7.07 -17.50
N LEU A 68 -0.92 -7.44 -16.47
CA LEU A 68 0.03 -8.55 -16.54
C LEU A 68 -0.66 -9.90 -16.74
N ALA A 69 -1.77 -10.15 -16.04
CA ALA A 69 -2.54 -11.39 -16.18
C ALA A 69 -3.08 -11.55 -17.62
N THR A 70 -3.58 -10.45 -18.19
CA THR A 70 -4.06 -10.39 -19.58
C THR A 70 -2.94 -10.61 -20.58
N LEU A 71 -1.77 -9.98 -20.39
CA LEU A 71 -0.60 -10.12 -21.26
C LEU A 71 0.04 -11.51 -21.20
N LEU A 72 0.01 -12.16 -20.04
CA LEU A 72 0.60 -13.48 -19.83
C LEU A 72 -0.36 -14.65 -20.10
N GLY A 73 -1.63 -14.38 -20.38
CA GLY A 73 -2.65 -15.41 -20.65
C GLY A 73 -2.92 -16.34 -19.46
N ILE A 74 -2.60 -15.90 -18.24
CA ILE A 74 -2.83 -16.66 -17.01
C ILE A 74 -4.19 -16.21 -16.46
N GLU A 75 -5.08 -17.18 -16.25
CA GLU A 75 -6.41 -16.95 -15.66
C GLU A 75 -6.24 -16.22 -14.32
N ASN A 76 -6.85 -15.05 -14.24
CA ASN A 76 -6.63 -14.06 -13.20
C ASN A 76 -7.25 -14.53 -11.88
N PRO A 77 -6.47 -14.90 -10.84
CA PRO A 77 -7.04 -15.26 -9.55
C PRO A 77 -7.62 -14.06 -8.78
N ALA A 78 -7.47 -12.83 -9.28
CA ALA A 78 -8.03 -11.64 -8.65
C ALA A 78 -9.53 -11.41 -8.95
N GLY A 79 -10.13 -12.19 -9.86
CA GLY A 79 -11.55 -12.09 -10.19
C GLY A 79 -12.52 -12.63 -9.13
N ASP A 80 -12.08 -13.60 -8.33
CA ASP A 80 -12.99 -14.30 -7.38
C ASP A 80 -13.21 -13.53 -6.07
N SER A 81 -12.29 -12.63 -5.71
CA SER A 81 -12.43 -11.81 -4.50
C SER A 81 -13.43 -10.65 -4.64
N GLU A 82 -13.82 -10.25 -5.85
CA GLU A 82 -14.84 -9.21 -6.07
C GLU A 82 -16.26 -9.78 -6.27
N GLN A 83 -16.41 -11.06 -6.63
CA GLN A 83 -17.75 -11.66 -6.82
C GLN A 83 -18.41 -12.16 -5.53
N THR A 84 -17.66 -12.42 -4.46
CA THR A 84 -18.23 -12.92 -3.18
C THR A 84 -18.78 -11.80 -2.27
N SER A 85 -18.57 -10.52 -2.62
CA SER A 85 -19.15 -9.39 -1.85
C SER A 85 -20.47 -8.86 -2.41
N ALA A 86 -21.02 -9.51 -3.45
CA ALA A 86 -22.27 -9.11 -4.11
C ALA A 86 -23.41 -10.13 -3.93
N GLN A 87 -23.31 -11.06 -2.97
CA GLN A 87 -24.40 -11.94 -2.55
C GLN A 87 -24.70 -11.79 -1.06
#